data_AF-A0A7R9MMA5-F1
#
_entry.id   AF-A0A7R9MMA5-F1
#
_cell.length_a   1.000
_cell.length_b   1.000
_cell.length_c   1.000
_cell.angle_alpha   90.00
_cell.angle_beta   90.00
_cell.angle_gamma   90.00
#
_symmetry.space_group_name_H-M   'P 1'
#
loop_
_entity.id
_entity.type
_entity.pdbx_description
1 polymer ?
#
loop_
_entity_poly.entity_id
_entity_poly.type
_entity_poly.pdbx_seq_one_letter_code
_entity_poly.pdbx_strand_id
1 'polypeptide(L)'
;MSIGFLGRPTGLFAGGVGDARDSSYTLQIYIIAMTQSSATETHTSNNNNEIGFKNGTEIDAKPKPEYKLELVWRNVILMIIVHLSGLYGLYLGMFFAQPTTVYFMFFVALLSSFGIQCGAHRLWCHRTYKAKLPLQILLAFMHILALENDIYEW
;
A
#
# COMPACT_ATOMS: atom_id res chain seq x y z
N MET A 1 -63.50 -5.06 23.45
CA MET A 1 -63.23 -4.78 22.01
C MET A 1 -61.86 -5.39 21.68
N SER A 2 -61.65 -5.94 20.48
CA SER A 2 -60.40 -6.59 20.01
C SER A 2 -59.90 -5.87 18.74
N ILE A 3 -58.69 -6.01 18.20
CA ILE A 3 -57.52 -6.94 18.34
C ILE A 3 -56.22 -6.07 18.22
N GLY A 4 -54.95 -6.53 18.27
CA GLY A 4 -54.31 -7.85 18.44
C GLY A 4 -53.07 -8.02 17.53
N PHE A 5 -51.96 -8.62 18.05
CA PHE A 5 -50.71 -9.03 17.33
C PHE A 5 -49.82 -7.87 16.79
N LEU A 6 -48.47 -7.88 16.76
CA LEU A 6 -47.32 -8.77 17.13
C LEU A 6 -46.21 -7.91 17.81
N GLY A 7 -45.11 -8.37 18.41
CA GLY A 7 -44.52 -9.69 18.64
C GLY A 7 -42.98 -9.58 18.83
N ARG A 8 -42.49 -9.80 20.06
CA ARG A 8 -41.06 -10.09 20.41
C ARG A 8 -40.92 -11.62 20.59
N PRO A 9 -39.73 -12.29 20.60
CA PRO A 9 -38.48 -11.82 21.24
C PRO A 9 -37.10 -12.34 20.68
N THR A 10 -36.04 -11.86 21.35
CA THR A 10 -34.64 -12.35 21.57
C THR A 10 -34.08 -13.68 21.01
N GLY A 11 -32.81 -13.62 20.59
CA GLY A 11 -31.78 -14.70 20.58
C GLY A 11 -30.49 -14.19 19.92
N LEU A 12 -29.37 -13.92 20.62
CA LEU A 12 -28.39 -14.84 21.21
C LEU A 12 -27.50 -15.55 20.17
N PHE A 13 -26.23 -15.14 20.04
CA PHE A 13 -25.05 -16.00 20.28
C PHE A 13 -23.74 -15.19 20.24
N ALA A 14 -22.76 -15.60 21.04
CA ALA A 14 -21.40 -15.05 21.12
C ALA A 14 -20.37 -16.16 20.91
N GLY A 15 -19.15 -15.78 20.51
CA GLY A 15 -18.07 -16.70 20.11
C GLY A 15 -18.14 -17.06 18.62
N GLY A 16 -17.03 -17.32 17.93
CA GLY A 16 -15.63 -17.43 18.38
C GLY A 16 -14.94 -18.59 17.66
N VAL A 17 -13.63 -18.47 17.42
CA VAL A 17 -12.79 -19.45 16.70
C VAL A 17 -13.11 -19.55 15.20
N GLY A 18 -12.07 -19.71 14.38
CA GLY A 18 -12.18 -19.65 12.93
C GLY A 18 -12.71 -20.94 12.29
N ASP A 19 -13.32 -20.81 11.11
CA ASP A 19 -13.73 -21.94 10.28
C ASP A 19 -13.28 -21.70 8.83
N ALA A 20 -12.47 -22.62 8.29
CA ALA A 20 -11.77 -22.46 7.01
C ALA A 20 -12.66 -22.83 5.81
N ARG A 21 -13.91 -22.32 5.81
CA ARG A 21 -14.98 -22.74 4.88
C ARG A 21 -15.53 -21.63 3.99
N ASP A 22 -15.02 -20.40 4.14
CA ASP A 22 -15.55 -19.20 3.47
C ASP A 22 -14.70 -18.68 2.28
N SER A 23 -13.72 -19.49 1.82
CA SER A 23 -12.74 -19.10 0.79
C SER A 23 -13.36 -18.77 -0.58
N SER A 24 -14.49 -19.40 -0.93
CA SER A 24 -15.18 -19.15 -2.21
C SER A 24 -15.77 -17.74 -2.32
N TYR A 25 -16.26 -17.17 -1.22
CA TYR A 25 -16.94 -15.87 -1.22
C TYR A 25 -15.94 -14.72 -1.21
N THR A 26 -14.82 -14.88 -0.50
CA THR A 26 -13.72 -13.89 -0.51
C THR A 26 -13.06 -13.77 -1.88
N LEU A 27 -12.89 -14.87 -2.61
CA LEU A 27 -12.38 -14.84 -4.00
C LEU A 27 -13.40 -14.25 -5.00
N GLN A 28 -14.70 -14.51 -4.83
CA GLN A 28 -15.76 -13.89 -5.66
C GLN A 28 -15.73 -12.35 -5.54
N ILE A 29 -15.66 -11.81 -4.32
CA ILE A 29 -15.59 -10.36 -4.09
C ILE A 29 -14.32 -9.75 -4.70
N TYR A 30 -13.18 -10.44 -4.60
CA TYR A 30 -11.91 -9.94 -5.15
C TYR A 30 -11.89 -9.88 -6.69
N ILE A 31 -12.48 -10.87 -7.39
CA ILE A 31 -12.55 -10.89 -8.86
C ILE A 31 -13.53 -9.82 -9.39
N ILE A 32 -14.65 -9.58 -8.71
CA ILE A 32 -15.58 -8.50 -9.08
C ILE A 32 -14.92 -7.13 -8.91
N ALA A 33 -14.17 -6.93 -7.81
CA ALA A 33 -13.44 -5.68 -7.56
C ALA A 33 -12.36 -5.41 -8.63
N MET A 34 -11.58 -6.41 -9.05
CA MET A 34 -10.58 -6.23 -10.10
C MET A 34 -11.19 -6.00 -11.49
N THR A 35 -12.41 -6.47 -11.74
CA THR A 35 -13.09 -6.29 -13.04
C THR A 35 -13.54 -4.84 -13.27
N GLN A 36 -13.91 -4.11 -12.22
CA GLN A 36 -14.33 -2.70 -12.35
C GLN A 36 -13.16 -1.74 -12.58
N SER A 37 -11.92 -2.12 -12.22
CA SER A 37 -10.74 -1.25 -12.35
C SER A 37 -10.22 -1.08 -13.78
N SER A 38 -10.64 -1.92 -14.74
CA SER A 38 -10.18 -1.86 -16.14
C SER A 38 -11.09 -1.06 -17.08
N ALA A 39 -12.20 -0.49 -16.58
CA ALA A 39 -13.29 0.05 -17.39
C ALA A 39 -13.45 1.58 -17.34
N THR A 40 -12.35 2.34 -17.21
CA THR A 40 -12.37 3.81 -17.25
C THR A 40 -11.26 4.40 -18.13
N GLU A 41 -11.46 4.33 -19.45
CA GLU A 41 -10.75 5.18 -20.40
C GLU A 41 -11.61 6.38 -20.83
N THR A 42 -10.95 7.51 -21.10
CA THR A 42 -11.43 8.70 -21.84
C THR A 42 -12.61 9.51 -21.27
N HIS A 43 -12.31 10.74 -20.85
CA HIS A 43 -13.31 11.80 -20.65
C HIS A 43 -13.51 12.60 -21.95
N THR A 44 -14.67 12.43 -22.58
CA THR A 44 -15.18 13.40 -23.58
C THR A 44 -15.86 14.55 -22.84
N SER A 45 -15.43 15.78 -23.10
CA SER A 45 -16.07 16.98 -22.58
C SER A 45 -17.41 17.23 -23.27
N ASN A 46 -18.48 17.46 -22.51
CA ASN A 46 -19.62 18.19 -23.04
C ASN A 46 -20.28 19.10 -21.99
N ASN A 47 -20.60 20.31 -22.44
CA ASN A 47 -21.37 21.33 -21.74
C ASN A 47 -22.86 20.93 -21.74
N ASN A 48 -23.60 21.27 -20.69
CA ASN A 48 -24.88 21.98 -20.85
C ASN A 48 -25.40 22.54 -19.51
N ASN A 49 -26.07 23.67 -19.65
CA ASN A 49 -26.59 24.56 -18.64
C ASN A 49 -28.07 24.29 -18.34
N GLU A 50 -28.41 23.94 -17.10
CA GLU A 50 -29.78 24.00 -16.59
C GLU A 50 -29.88 24.89 -15.34
N ILE A 51 -30.99 25.61 -15.23
CA ILE A 51 -31.21 26.66 -14.24
C ILE A 51 -32.28 26.24 -13.24
N GLY A 52 -31.85 25.95 -12.01
CA GLY A 52 -32.59 26.27 -10.79
C GLY A 52 -33.55 25.23 -10.21
N PHE A 53 -33.23 24.75 -9.00
CA PHE A 53 -34.12 24.86 -7.84
C PHE A 53 -33.29 24.78 -6.55
N LYS A 54 -33.37 25.77 -5.65
CA LYS A 54 -32.64 25.75 -4.38
C LYS A 54 -33.56 25.35 -3.22
N ASN A 55 -33.55 24.07 -2.85
CA ASN A 55 -34.13 23.59 -1.60
C ASN A 55 -33.02 23.18 -0.64
N GLY A 56 -32.98 23.81 0.54
CA GLY A 56 -31.93 23.58 1.51
C GLY A 56 -32.10 22.29 2.31
N THR A 57 -31.18 21.34 2.12
CA THR A 57 -30.34 20.72 3.18
C THR A 57 -29.29 19.86 2.48
N GLU A 58 -28.44 20.49 1.67
CA GLU A 58 -27.24 19.84 1.14
C GLU A 58 -26.09 20.17 2.08
N ILE A 59 -25.58 19.14 2.76
CA ILE A 59 -24.32 19.23 3.51
C ILE A 59 -23.24 19.66 2.51
N ASP A 60 -22.57 20.79 2.76
CA ASP A 60 -21.58 21.40 1.86
C ASP A 60 -20.41 20.43 1.57
N ALA A 61 -20.63 19.52 0.63
CA ALA A 61 -19.64 18.62 0.10
C ALA A 61 -18.67 19.43 -0.76
N LYS A 62 -17.70 20.08 -0.11
CA LYS A 62 -16.57 20.77 -0.74
C LYS A 62 -16.09 19.91 -1.93
N PRO A 63 -16.11 20.42 -3.17
CA PRO A 63 -15.65 19.64 -4.31
C PRO A 63 -14.22 19.20 -4.03
N LYS A 64 -14.01 17.89 -4.05
CA LYS A 64 -12.70 17.28 -3.76
C LYS A 64 -11.70 17.88 -4.75
N PRO A 65 -10.61 18.52 -4.31
CA PRO A 65 -9.73 19.23 -5.22
C PRO A 65 -9.19 18.27 -6.27
N GLU A 66 -9.29 18.67 -7.54
CA GLU A 66 -8.80 17.89 -8.68
C GLU A 66 -7.29 17.68 -8.54
N TYR A 67 -6.90 16.45 -8.25
CA TYR A 67 -5.50 16.11 -7.97
C TYR A 67 -4.72 16.04 -9.28
N LYS A 68 -4.04 17.15 -9.61
CA LYS A 68 -3.14 17.23 -10.76
C LYS A 68 -1.83 16.51 -10.42
N LEU A 69 -1.61 15.38 -11.10
CA LEU A 69 -0.37 14.61 -11.01
C LEU A 69 0.78 15.37 -11.69
N GLU A 70 1.55 16.12 -10.92
CA GLU A 70 2.81 16.72 -11.40
C GLU A 70 3.91 15.65 -11.49
N LEU A 71 4.24 15.26 -12.73
CA LEU A 71 5.22 14.20 -13.01
C LEU A 71 6.66 14.70 -12.81
N VAL A 72 7.29 14.27 -11.72
CA VAL A 72 8.72 14.53 -11.45
C VAL A 72 9.59 13.58 -12.28
N TRP A 73 9.82 13.93 -13.54
CA TRP A 73 10.56 13.12 -14.54
C TRP A 73 11.95 12.63 -14.07
N ARG A 74 12.62 13.37 -13.19
CA ARG A 74 13.90 12.93 -12.57
C ARG A 74 13.75 11.58 -11.85
N ASN A 75 12.70 11.41 -11.06
CA ASN A 75 12.48 10.18 -10.30
C ASN A 75 12.08 9.03 -11.24
N VAL A 76 11.32 9.31 -12.30
CA VAL A 76 10.96 8.33 -13.34
C VAL A 76 12.21 7.76 -14.01
N ILE A 77 13.15 8.63 -14.42
CA ILE A 77 14.41 8.21 -15.05
C ILE A 77 15.28 7.40 -14.08
N LEU A 78 15.39 7.82 -12.81
CA LEU A 78 16.12 7.07 -11.79
C LEU A 78 15.55 5.67 -11.57
N MET A 79 14.22 5.54 -11.49
CA MET A 79 13.57 4.24 -11.36
C MET A 79 13.84 3.33 -12.56
N ILE A 80 13.78 3.85 -13.80
CA ILE A 80 14.11 3.07 -15.00
C ILE A 80 15.57 2.56 -14.92
N ILE A 81 16.52 3.41 -14.54
CA ILE A 81 17.94 3.04 -14.42
C ILE A 81 18.12 1.93 -13.37
N VAL A 82 17.49 2.05 -12.20
CA VAL A 82 17.57 1.04 -11.14
C VAL A 82 17.04 -0.32 -11.62
N HIS A 83 15.87 -0.36 -12.27
CA HIS A 83 15.28 -1.61 -12.76
C HIS A 83 16.14 -2.26 -13.87
N LEU A 84 16.69 -1.48 -14.80
CA LEU A 84 17.62 -1.99 -15.82
C LEU A 84 18.92 -2.51 -15.18
N SER A 85 19.46 -1.83 -14.17
CA SER A 85 20.66 -2.26 -13.45
C SER A 85 20.45 -3.58 -12.69
N GLY A 86 19.27 -3.76 -12.09
CA GLY A 86 18.88 -5.00 -11.42
C GLY A 86 18.75 -6.18 -12.39
N LEU A 87 18.16 -5.95 -13.57
CA LEU A 87 18.03 -6.98 -14.61
C LEU A 87 19.41 -7.41 -15.16
N TYR A 88 20.32 -6.45 -15.36
CA TYR A 88 21.71 -6.73 -15.76
C TYR A 88 22.49 -7.45 -14.65
N GLY A 89 22.32 -7.04 -13.39
CA GLY A 89 22.92 -7.70 -12.23
C GLY A 89 22.46 -9.15 -12.07
N LEU A 90 21.17 -9.43 -12.30
CA LEU A 90 20.62 -10.78 -12.30
C LEU A 90 21.22 -11.66 -13.41
N TYR A 91 21.40 -11.11 -14.62
CA TYR A 91 22.05 -11.80 -15.73
C TYR A 91 23.51 -12.17 -15.41
N LEU A 92 24.29 -11.22 -14.89
CA LEU A 92 25.67 -11.49 -14.44
C LEU A 92 25.72 -12.51 -13.31
N GLY A 93 24.82 -12.38 -12.33
CA GLY A 93 24.69 -13.28 -11.18
C GLY A 93 24.39 -14.73 -11.54
N MET A 94 23.63 -14.95 -12.62
CA MET A 94 23.21 -16.29 -13.05
C MET A 94 24.25 -16.99 -13.95
N PHE A 95 24.95 -16.25 -14.81
CA PHE A 95 25.80 -16.86 -15.86
C PHE A 95 27.31 -16.69 -15.65
N PHE A 96 27.76 -15.69 -14.88
CA PHE A 96 29.19 -15.32 -14.80
C PHE A 96 29.75 -15.14 -13.39
N ALA A 97 28.90 -15.00 -12.37
CA ALA A 97 29.34 -14.69 -11.00
C ALA A 97 29.90 -15.90 -10.25
N GLN A 98 30.90 -15.66 -9.39
CA GLN A 98 31.33 -16.65 -8.40
C GLN A 98 30.26 -16.82 -7.31
N PRO A 99 30.08 -18.03 -6.73
CA PRO A 99 29.06 -18.28 -5.71
C PRO A 99 29.25 -17.44 -4.44
N THR A 100 30.50 -17.02 -4.16
CA THR A 100 30.83 -16.06 -3.10
C THR A 100 30.19 -14.69 -3.33
N THR A 101 30.21 -14.18 -4.56
CA THR A 101 29.56 -12.92 -4.95
C THR A 101 28.04 -13.01 -4.83
N VAL A 102 27.45 -14.13 -5.23
CA VAL A 102 26.00 -14.38 -5.10
C VAL A 102 25.60 -14.41 -3.62
N TYR A 103 26.33 -15.14 -2.78
CA TYR A 103 26.08 -15.14 -1.33
C TYR A 103 26.21 -13.74 -0.70
N PHE A 104 27.24 -12.98 -1.09
CA PHE A 104 27.44 -11.61 -0.62
C PHE A 104 26.30 -10.67 -1.05
N MET A 105 25.80 -10.79 -2.28
CA MET A 105 24.63 -10.05 -2.76
C MET A 105 23.40 -10.34 -1.90
N PHE A 106 23.09 -11.61 -1.64
CA PHE A 106 21.98 -11.99 -0.76
C PHE A 106 22.16 -11.47 0.67
N PHE A 107 23.38 -11.51 1.21
CA PHE A 107 23.68 -10.98 2.54
C PHE A 107 23.42 -9.47 2.63
N VAL A 108 23.89 -8.69 1.66
CA VAL A 108 23.65 -7.23 1.60
C VAL A 108 22.17 -6.92 1.41
N ALA A 109 21.44 -7.66 0.58
CA ALA A 109 20.01 -7.49 0.38
C ALA A 109 19.19 -7.77 1.67
N LEU A 110 19.59 -8.77 2.46
CA LEU A 110 18.98 -9.04 3.77
C LEU A 110 19.29 -7.93 4.78
N LEU A 111 20.52 -7.43 4.83
CA LEU A 111 20.91 -6.30 5.69
C LEU A 111 20.09 -5.04 5.37
N SER A 112 19.98 -4.69 4.09
CA SER A 112 19.16 -3.59 3.59
C SER A 112 17.68 -3.75 4.00
N SER A 113 17.09 -4.92 3.74
CA SER A 113 15.70 -5.22 4.10
C SER A 113 15.42 -5.09 5.60
N PHE A 114 16.37 -5.51 6.45
CA PHE A 114 16.29 -5.32 7.91
C PHE A 114 16.40 -3.84 8.32
N GLY A 115 17.22 -3.05 7.63
CA GLY A 115 17.32 -1.59 7.82
C GLY A 115 15.95 -0.90 7.68
N ILE A 116 15.21 -1.23 6.62
CA ILE A 116 13.87 -0.68 6.38
C ILE A 116 12.86 -1.21 7.41
N GLN A 117 12.76 -2.54 7.57
CA GLN A 117 11.67 -3.16 8.36
C GLN A 117 11.83 -3.01 9.87
N CYS A 118 13.06 -3.00 10.38
CA CYS A 118 13.32 -2.77 11.81
C CYS A 118 13.61 -1.29 12.08
N GLY A 119 14.40 -0.63 11.25
CA GLY A 119 14.70 0.80 11.35
C GLY A 119 13.50 1.67 10.97
N ALA A 120 13.38 2.00 9.69
CA ALA A 120 12.43 2.99 9.18
C ALA A 120 11.00 2.74 9.71
N HIS A 121 10.45 1.57 9.41
CA HIS A 121 9.09 1.19 9.77
C HIS A 121 8.84 1.13 11.28
N ARG A 122 9.62 0.34 12.04
CA ARG A 122 9.31 0.05 13.46
C ARG A 122 9.96 1.01 14.45
N LEU A 123 11.19 1.45 14.21
CA LEU A 123 11.93 2.32 15.13
C LEU A 123 11.60 3.80 14.91
N TRP A 124 11.57 4.27 13.66
CA TRP A 124 11.41 5.69 13.36
C TRP A 124 9.94 6.10 13.18
N CYS A 125 9.16 5.44 12.32
CA CYS A 125 7.74 5.77 12.12
C CYS A 125 6.87 5.32 13.32
N HIS A 126 6.88 4.02 13.67
CA HIS A 126 6.00 3.49 14.70
C HIS A 126 6.54 3.54 16.14
N ARG A 127 7.82 3.89 16.33
CA ARG A 127 8.50 3.99 17.65
C ARG A 127 8.21 2.80 18.59
N THR A 128 8.06 1.59 18.05
CA THR A 128 7.50 0.44 18.79
C THR A 128 8.45 -0.08 19.88
N TYR A 129 9.72 0.30 19.84
CA TYR A 129 10.74 -0.08 20.83
C TYR A 129 11.78 1.02 21.02
N LYS A 130 12.35 1.13 22.23
CA LYS A 130 13.45 2.06 22.56
C LYS A 130 14.80 1.39 22.33
N ALA A 131 15.38 1.61 21.15
CA ALA A 131 16.75 1.17 20.84
C ALA A 131 17.80 1.99 21.63
N LYS A 132 18.91 1.34 22.02
CA LYS A 132 20.11 2.03 22.54
C LYS A 132 20.91 2.61 21.37
N LEU A 133 21.64 3.71 21.59
CA LEU A 133 22.47 4.41 20.57
C LEU A 133 23.23 3.49 19.58
N PRO A 134 24.01 2.47 20.00
CA PRO A 134 24.74 1.61 19.04
C PRO A 134 23.81 0.84 18.09
N LEU A 135 22.62 0.44 18.54
CA LEU A 135 21.64 -0.25 17.71
C LEU A 135 20.99 0.73 16.71
N GLN A 136 20.76 1.98 17.11
CA GLN A 136 20.21 3.00 16.21
C GLN A 136 21.17 3.32 15.07
N ILE A 137 22.47 3.44 15.36
CA ILE A 137 23.52 3.70 14.35
C ILE A 137 23.65 2.51 13.40
N LEU A 138 23.61 1.27 13.90
CA LEU A 138 23.64 0.07 13.06
C LEU A 138 22.45 0.01 12.11
N LEU A 139 21.23 0.24 12.61
CA LEU A 139 20.02 0.25 11.77
C LEU A 139 20.03 1.40 10.75
N ALA A 140 20.61 2.56 11.09
CA ALA A 140 20.74 3.68 10.17
C ALA A 140 21.72 3.36 9.04
N PHE A 141 22.85 2.71 9.35
CA PHE A 141 23.78 2.22 8.35
C PHE A 141 23.14 1.16 7.44
N MET A 142 22.36 0.25 8.00
CA MET A 142 21.61 -0.75 7.23
C MET A 142 20.54 -0.12 6.33
N HIS A 143 19.89 0.97 6.75
CA HIS A 143 18.96 1.74 5.91
C HIS A 143 19.64 2.46 4.75
N ILE A 144 20.86 3.00 4.94
CA ILE A 144 21.63 3.63 3.85
C ILE A 144 21.92 2.62 2.71
N LEU A 145 22.05 1.32 3.02
CA LEU A 145 22.21 0.26 2.01
C LEU A 145 20.94 -0.02 1.20
N ALA A 146 19.78 0.51 1.60
CA ALA A 146 18.53 0.38 0.85
C ALA A 146 18.44 1.33 -0.34
N LEU A 147 19.13 2.49 -0.29
CA LEU A 147 19.03 3.58 -1.27
C LEU A 147 17.60 4.15 -1.43
N GLU A 148 16.69 3.80 -0.53
CA GLU A 148 15.45 4.52 -0.27
C GLU A 148 15.75 5.85 0.44
N ASN A 149 14.81 6.80 0.37
CA ASN A 149 14.97 8.17 0.89
C ASN A 149 15.43 8.22 2.36
N ASP A 150 15.90 9.39 2.77
CA ASP A 150 16.45 9.58 4.12
C ASP A 150 15.42 9.33 5.23
N ILE A 151 15.93 8.98 6.41
CA ILE A 151 15.17 8.52 7.57
C ILE A 151 14.17 9.57 8.10
N TYR A 152 14.28 10.84 7.69
CA TYR A 152 13.34 11.90 8.10
C TYR A 152 12.20 12.12 7.09
N GLU A 153 12.37 11.72 5.83
CA GLU A 153 11.31 11.74 4.80
C GLU A 153 10.50 10.43 4.76
N TRP A 154 11.09 9.31 5.22
CA TRP A 154 10.51 7.96 5.21
C TRP A 154 9.43 7.73 6.30
#